data_AF-A0A7X2Z2C0-F1
#
_entry.id   AF-A0A7X2Z2C0-F1
#
_cell.length_a   1.000
_cell.length_b   1.000
_cell.length_c   1.000
_cell.angle_alpha   90.00
_cell.angle_beta   90.00
_cell.angle_gamma   90.00
#
_symmetry.space_group_name_H-M   'P 1'
#
loop_
_entity.id
_entity.type
_entity.pdbx_description
1 polymer ?
#
loop_
_entity_poly.entity_id
_entity_poly.type
_entity_poly.pdbx_seq_one_letter_code
_entity_poly.pdbx_strand_id
1 'polypeptide(L)' 'MSTPWSKWSVYEYMRHTYMWTGRQPDLSELIGNFSEVPLSEIKEGMKEFELTVTIGGGKRV' A
#
# COMPACT_ATOMS: atom_id res chain seq x y z
N MET A 1 16.34 15.52 3.50
CA MET A 1 16.41 14.36 4.41
C MET A 1 15.80 13.19 3.66
N SER A 2 16.57 12.12 3.44
CA SER A 2 16.06 10.91 2.80
C SER A 2 15.22 10.18 3.82
N THR A 3 13.90 10.11 3.64
CA THR A 3 13.03 9.34 4.52
C THR A 3 13.39 7.85 4.39
N PRO A 4 13.41 7.07 5.48
CA PRO A 4 13.63 5.62 5.39
C PRO A 4 12.45 4.89 4.72
N TRP A 5 11.34 5.61 4.55
CA TRP A 5 10.09 5.14 3.98
C TRP A 5 10.08 5.31 2.47
N SER A 6 9.65 4.25 1.76
CA SER A 6 9.50 4.20 0.30
C SER A 6 8.18 3.53 -0.07
N LYS A 7 7.90 3.38 -1.38
CA LYS A 7 6.77 2.59 -1.87
C LYS A 7 6.66 1.19 -1.22
N TRP A 8 7.79 0.57 -0.86
CA TRP A 8 7.79 -0.75 -0.22
C TRP A 8 7.20 -0.71 1.19
N SER A 9 7.46 0.34 1.94
CA SER A 9 6.88 0.52 3.28
C SER A 9 5.36 0.66 3.21
N VAL A 10 4.86 1.37 2.19
CA VAL A 10 3.42 1.53 1.91
C VAL A 10 2.80 0.19 1.53
N TYR A 11 3.43 -0.55 0.61
CA TYR A 11 3.02 -1.89 0.22
C TYR A 11 2.92 -2.85 1.42
N GLU A 12 3.94 -2.87 2.27
CA GLU A 12 3.96 -3.75 3.45
C GLU A 12 2.87 -3.38 4.45
N TYR A 13 2.68 -2.09 4.71
CA TYR A 13 1.60 -1.62 5.58
C TYR A 13 0.23 -2.07 5.05
N MET A 14 -0.02 -1.95 3.75
CA MET A 14 -1.26 -2.42 3.13
C MET A 14 -1.40 -3.94 3.23
N ARG A 15 -0.33 -4.69 2.97
CA ARG A 15 -0.30 -6.15 3.12
C ARG A 15 -0.64 -6.58 4.53
N HIS A 16 -0.02 -5.98 5.54
CA HIS A 16 -0.30 -6.26 6.94
C HIS A 16 -1.73 -5.89 7.31
N THR A 17 -2.20 -4.70 6.95
CA THR A 17 -3.57 -4.28 7.26
C THR A 17 -4.60 -5.21 6.63
N TYR A 18 -4.40 -5.59 5.38
CA TYR A 18 -5.27 -6.53 4.68
C TYR A 18 -5.26 -7.93 5.31
N MET A 19 -4.07 -8.46 5.67
CA MET A 19 -3.97 -9.79 6.30
C MET A 19 -4.65 -9.84 7.68
N TRP A 20 -4.60 -8.76 8.45
CA TRP A 20 -5.12 -8.74 9.82
C TRP A 20 -6.58 -8.32 9.92
N THR A 21 -7.06 -7.46 9.01
CA THR A 21 -8.40 -6.86 9.08
C THR A 21 -9.30 -7.24 7.90
N GLY A 22 -8.74 -7.80 6.82
CA GLY A 22 -9.44 -8.01 5.54
C GLY A 22 -9.75 -6.72 4.79
N ARG A 23 -9.36 -5.55 5.31
CA ARG A 23 -9.62 -4.23 4.72
C ARG A 23 -8.40 -3.71 3.99
N GLN A 24 -8.60 -3.14 2.80
CA GLN A 24 -7.57 -2.37 2.10
C GLN A 24 -7.56 -0.92 2.62
N PRO A 25 -6.41 -0.38 3.07
CA PRO A 25 -6.27 1.03 3.43
C PRO A 25 -6.55 1.95 2.24
N ASP A 26 -7.16 3.10 2.50
CA ASP A 26 -7.39 4.13 1.48
C ASP A 26 -6.23 5.13 1.39
N LEU A 27 -6.25 5.96 0.35
CA LEU A 27 -5.20 6.94 0.12
C LEU A 27 -5.08 7.98 1.25
N SER A 28 -6.18 8.36 1.90
CA SER A 28 -6.17 9.36 2.97
C SER A 28 -5.46 8.81 4.21
N GLU A 29 -5.75 7.57 4.57
CA GLU A 29 -5.08 6.84 5.64
C GLU A 29 -3.58 6.69 5.35
N LEU A 30 -3.21 6.37 4.11
CA LEU A 30 -1.81 6.23 3.73
C LEU A 30 -1.06 7.57 3.75
N ILE A 31 -1.67 8.67 3.29
CA ILE A 31 -1.08 10.02 3.41
C ILE A 31 -0.90 10.42 4.87
N GLY A 32 -1.86 10.07 5.74
CA GLY A 32 -1.76 10.34 7.18
C GLY A 32 -0.63 9.57 7.86
N ASN A 33 -0.45 8.29 7.52
CA ASN A 33 0.58 7.43 8.11
C ASN A 33 1.97 7.64 7.49
N PHE A 34 2.03 8.07 6.23
CA PHE A 34 3.26 8.26 5.45
C PHE A 34 3.41 9.72 4.99
N SER A 35 3.17 10.68 5.88
CA SER A 35 3.15 12.12 5.55
C SER A 35 4.48 12.66 5.01
N GLU A 36 5.59 11.98 5.30
CA GLU A 36 6.92 12.32 4.81
C GLU A 36 7.26 11.64 3.47
N VAL A 37 6.47 10.65 3.05
CA VAL A 37 6.67 9.93 1.79
C VAL A 37 6.04 10.71 0.64
N PRO A 38 6.75 10.88 -0.50
CA PRO A 38 6.16 11.50 -1.68
C PRO A 38 4.88 10.80 -2.12
N LEU A 39 3.86 11.57 -2.50
CA LEU A 39 2.58 11.02 -2.97
C LEU A 39 2.75 10.04 -4.14
N SER A 40 3.78 10.22 -4.97
CA SER A 40 4.13 9.29 -6.06
C SER A 40 4.51 7.91 -5.54
N GLU A 41 5.35 7.85 -4.51
CA GLU A 41 5.79 6.60 -3.86
C GLU A 41 4.62 5.91 -3.15
N ILE A 42 3.73 6.69 -2.51
CA ILE A 42 2.49 6.15 -1.91
C ILE A 42 1.63 5.48 -2.97
N LYS A 43 1.36 6.19 -4.08
CA LYS A 43 0.56 5.64 -5.19
C LYS A 43 1.22 4.42 -5.82
N GLU A 44 2.54 4.40 -5.92
CA GLU A 44 3.26 3.26 -6.47
C GLU A 44 3.13 2.04 -5.55
N GLY A 45 3.30 2.20 -4.23
CA GLY A 45 3.09 1.13 -3.26
C GLY A 45 1.66 0.56 -3.27
N MET A 46 0.66 1.44 -3.42
CA MET A 46 -0.73 1.03 -3.60
C MET A 46 -0.94 0.20 -4.86
N LYS A 47 -0.39 0.65 -6.00
CA LYS A 47 -0.50 -0.05 -7.27
C LYS A 47 0.16 -1.43 -7.23
N GLU A 48 1.34 -1.55 -6.61
CA GLU A 48 2.02 -2.83 -6.43
C GLU A 48 1.18 -3.79 -5.57
N PHE A 49 0.52 -3.28 -4.54
CA PHE A 49 -0.40 -4.07 -3.71
C PHE A 49 -1.60 -4.56 -4.52
N GLU A 50 -2.28 -3.67 -5.24
CA GLU A 50 -3.43 -4.01 -6.08
C GLU A 50 -3.07 -5.04 -7.16
N LEU A 51 -1.91 -4.90 -7.81
CA LEU A 51 -1.40 -5.87 -8.76
C LEU A 51 -1.14 -7.22 -8.08
N THR A 52 -0.54 -7.23 -6.90
CA THR A 52 -0.27 -8.47 -6.14
C THR A 52 -1.57 -9.18 -5.75
N VAL A 53 -2.57 -8.44 -5.27
CA VAL A 53 -3.88 -9.01 -4.93
C VAL A 53 -4.63 -9.47 -6.17
N THR A 54 -4.51 -8.77 -7.30
CA THR A 54 -5.16 -9.15 -8.57
C THR A 54 -4.51 -10.38 -9.21
N ILE A 55 -3.18 -10.49 -9.14
CA ILE A 55 -2.41 -11.60 -9.71
C ILE A 55 -2.46 -12.83 -8.79
N GLY A 56 -2.35 -12.64 -7.47
CA GLY A 56 -2.37 -13.70 -6.46
C GLY A 56 -3.77 -14.13 -6.01
N GLY A 57 -4.74 -13.22 -6.08
CA GLY A 57 -6.17 -13.47 -5.88
C GLY A 57 -6.84 -13.69 -7.22
N GLY A 58 -6.65 -14.88 -7.79
CA GLY A 58 -7.23 -15.25 -9.06
C GLY A 58 -8.70 -14.82 -9.16
N LYS A 59 -8.98 -14.05 -10.21
CA LYS A 59 -10.30 -13.73 -10.77
C LYS A 59 -11.32 -14.81 -10.40
N ARG A 60 -12.09 -14.60 -9.32
CA ARG A 60 -13.38 -15.27 -9.18
C ARG A 60 -14.33 -14.43 -10.02
N VAL A 61 -14.61 -15.01 -11.20
CA VAL A 61 -15.62 -14.60 -12.17
C VAL A 61 -16.92 -14.15 -11.52
#